data_AF-A0A3B0YEM4-F1
#
_entry.id   AF-A0A3B0YEM4-F1
#
_cell.length_a   1.000
_cell.length_b   1.000
_cell.length_c   1.000
_cell.angle_alpha   90.00
_cell.angle_beta   90.00
_cell.angle_gamma   90.00
#
_symmetry.space_group_name_H-M   'P 1'
#
loop_
_entity.id
_entity.type
_entity.pdbx_description
1 polymer ?
#
loop_
_entity_poly.entity_id
_entity_poly.type
_entity_poly.pdbx_seq_one_letter_code
_entity_poly.pdbx_strand_id
1 'polypeptide(L)'
;MSKLLTGQELIKACEKRGIDTRGERVKFEDLNKKHRAEPTDYELQQRLITYKRHIRESRMWMLALISALTSFSSAIIALIAVATK
;
A
#
# COMPACT_ATOMS: atom_id res chain seq x y z
N MET A 1 -7.21 3.94 -19.33
CA MET A 1 -6.54 2.63 -19.29
C MET A 1 -5.06 2.87 -19.16
N SER A 2 -4.47 2.58 -18.00
CA SER A 2 -3.05 2.78 -17.72
C SER A 2 -2.24 1.83 -18.60
N LYS A 3 -1.30 2.35 -19.39
CA LYS A 3 -0.31 1.55 -20.13
C LYS A 3 0.29 0.52 -19.16
N LEU A 4 0.19 -0.76 -19.49
CA LEU A 4 0.84 -1.82 -18.72
C LEU A 4 2.35 -1.58 -18.86
N LEU A 5 2.99 -1.17 -17.77
CA LEU A 5 4.44 -1.01 -17.71
C LEU A 5 5.06 -2.40 -17.86
N THR A 6 5.92 -2.59 -18.85
CA THR A 6 6.59 -3.87 -19.14
C THR A 6 8.11 -3.67 -19.15
N GLY A 7 8.86 -4.71 -18.79
CA GLY A 7 10.32 -4.69 -18.76
C GLY A 7 10.92 -3.68 -17.78
N GLN A 8 11.95 -2.95 -18.21
CA GLN A 8 12.76 -2.08 -17.32
C GLN A 8 11.98 -0.92 -16.68
N GLU A 9 10.93 -0.43 -17.31
CA GLU A 9 10.11 0.66 -16.74
C GLU A 9 9.34 0.20 -15.49
N LEU A 10 8.91 -1.05 -15.48
CA LEU A 10 8.24 -1.67 -14.34
C LEU A 10 9.22 -1.85 -13.17
N ILE A 11 10.44 -2.31 -13.47
CA ILE A 11 11.51 -2.48 -12.47
C ILE A 11 11.84 -1.13 -11.83
N LYS A 12 12.05 -0.08 -12.62
CA LYS A 12 12.30 1.28 -12.11
C LYS A 12 11.12 1.81 -11.28
N ALA A 13 9.89 1.54 -11.70
CA ALA A 13 8.70 1.96 -10.96
C ALA A 13 8.55 1.23 -9.61
N CYS A 14 8.91 -0.05 -9.56
CA CYS A 14 8.96 -0.84 -8.34
C CYS A 14 10.08 -0.37 -7.40
N GLU A 15 11.28 -0.17 -7.92
CA GLU A 15 12.45 0.31 -7.16
C GLU A 15 12.18 1.69 -6.54
N LYS A 16 11.62 2.63 -7.30
CA LYS A 16 11.24 3.96 -6.80
C LYS A 16 10.21 3.89 -5.66
N ARG A 17 9.41 2.82 -5.61
CA ARG A 17 8.38 2.59 -4.58
C ARG A 17 8.84 1.66 -3.46
N GLY A 18 10.11 1.24 -3.47
CA GLY A 18 10.66 0.28 -2.50
C GLY A 18 10.04 -1.11 -2.58
N ILE A 19 9.42 -1.46 -3.70
CA ILE A 19 8.84 -2.78 -3.92
C ILE A 19 9.97 -3.73 -4.30
N ASP A 20 10.08 -4.86 -3.61
CA ASP A 20 11.13 -5.84 -3.87
C ASP A 20 11.03 -6.36 -5.31
N THR A 21 12.02 -6.01 -6.12
CA THR A 21 12.19 -6.45 -7.50
C THR A 21 13.00 -7.73 -7.59
N ARG A 22 13.58 -8.18 -6.47
CA ARG A 22 14.17 -9.50 -6.37
C ARG A 22 13.01 -10.46 -6.08
N GLY A 23 13.01 -11.59 -6.77
CA GLY A 23 11.97 -12.61 -6.66
C GLY A 23 11.71 -13.01 -5.19
N GLU A 24 10.58 -13.69 -4.95
CA GLU A 24 10.20 -14.14 -3.62
C GLU A 24 11.37 -14.83 -2.90
N ARG A 25 11.59 -14.52 -1.61
CA ARG A 25 12.53 -15.28 -0.79
C ARG A 25 11.99 -16.70 -0.72
N VAL A 26 12.56 -17.58 -1.53
CA VAL A 26 12.38 -19.03 -1.40
C VAL A 26 12.58 -19.35 0.08
N LYS A 27 11.53 -19.86 0.73
CA LYS A 27 11.58 -20.29 2.11
C LYS A 27 12.81 -21.20 2.26
N PHE A 28 13.57 -20.95 3.30
CA PHE A 28 14.95 -21.40 3.55
C PHE A 28 15.12 -22.92 3.73
N GLU A 29 14.58 -23.76 2.83
CA GLU A 29 14.85 -25.20 2.81
C GLU A 29 15.64 -25.66 1.57
N ASP A 30 15.62 -24.92 0.46
CA ASP A 30 16.44 -25.27 -0.72
C ASP A 30 17.79 -24.55 -0.71
N LEU A 31 18.70 -25.06 0.13
CA LEU A 31 20.11 -24.69 0.25
C LEU A 31 20.98 -25.10 -0.96
N ASN A 32 20.44 -25.07 -2.18
CA ASN A 32 21.22 -25.26 -3.39
C ASN A 32 21.13 -24.06 -4.33
N LYS A 33 22.03 -23.12 -4.04
CA LYS A 33 22.67 -22.11 -4.90
C LYS A 33 22.15 -22.00 -6.35
N LYS A 34 21.82 -20.74 -6.71
CA LYS A 34 21.93 -20.07 -8.03
C LYS A 34 20.68 -19.81 -8.88
N HIS A 35 19.48 -20.19 -8.48
CA HIS A 35 18.28 -19.79 -9.22
C HIS A 35 17.33 -18.98 -8.34
N ARG A 36 17.69 -17.71 -8.09
CA ARG A 36 16.63 -16.71 -7.89
C ARG A 36 15.93 -16.61 -9.25
N ALA A 37 14.74 -17.17 -9.39
CA ALA A 37 13.92 -16.88 -10.55
C ALA A 37 13.73 -15.36 -10.60
N GLU A 38 14.16 -14.73 -11.69
CA GLU A 38 13.82 -13.32 -11.90
C GLU A 38 12.29 -13.25 -11.93
N PRO A 39 11.68 -12.36 -11.13
CA PRO A 39 10.24 -12.29 -11.08
C PRO A 39 9.72 -11.90 -12.46
N THR A 40 8.72 -12.64 -12.93
CA THR A 40 8.12 -12.37 -14.24
C THR A 40 7.45 -11.00 -14.20
N ASP A 41 7.39 -10.29 -15.33
CA ASP A 41 6.70 -8.99 -15.44
C ASP A 41 5.30 -9.01 -14.81
N TYR A 42 4.58 -10.14 -14.93
CA TYR A 42 3.28 -10.38 -14.30
C TYR A 42 3.33 -10.25 -12.76
N GLU A 43 4.30 -10.88 -12.10
CA GLU A 43 4.43 -10.87 -10.65
C GLU A 43 4.79 -9.47 -10.13
N LEU A 44 5.69 -8.78 -10.83
CA LEU A 44 6.06 -7.39 -10.52
C LEU A 44 4.86 -6.46 -10.70
N GLN A 45 4.06 -6.64 -11.76
CA GLN A 45 2.82 -5.89 -11.96
C GLN A 45 1.81 -6.16 -10.84
N GLN A 46 1.63 -7.42 -10.45
CA GLN A 46 0.73 -7.80 -9.36
C GLN A 46 1.16 -7.14 -8.04
N ARG A 47 2.44 -7.19 -7.69
CA ARG A 47 3.00 -6.51 -6.50
C ARG A 47 2.73 -5.01 -6.53
N LEU A 48 2.93 -4.36 -7.67
CA LEU A 48 2.70 -2.93 -7.85
C LEU A 48 1.22 -2.55 -7.74
N ILE A 49 0.32 -3.39 -8.25
CA ILE A 49 -1.13 -3.19 -8.13
C ILE A 49 -1.59 -3.34 -6.69
N THR A 50 -1.14 -4.39 -6.00
CA THR A 50 -1.46 -4.63 -4.59
C THR A 50 -0.97 -3.47 -3.71
N TYR A 51 0.26 -3.00 -3.94
CA TYR A 51 0.79 -1.82 -3.25
C TYR A 51 -0.06 -0.56 -3.48
N LYS A 52 -0.48 -0.30 -4.72
CA LYS A 52 -1.38 0.82 -5.05
C LYS A 52 -2.74 0.70 -4.38
N ARG A 53 -3.29 -0.51 -4.26
CA ARG A 53 -4.56 -0.75 -3.55
C ARG A 53 -4.42 -0.44 -2.06
N HIS A 54 -3.38 -0.95 -1.40
CA HIS A 54 -3.12 -0.67 0.02
C HIS A 54 -3.01 0.83 0.30
N ILE A 55 -2.33 1.61 -0.56
CA ILE A 55 -2.26 3.06 -0.40
C ILE A 55 -3.63 3.72 -0.52
N ARG A 56 -4.45 3.30 -1.48
CA ARG A 56 -5.79 3.86 -1.65
C ARG A 56 -6.69 3.54 -0.46
N GLU A 57 -6.67 2.30 0.01
CA GLU A 57 -7.41 1.88 1.19
C GLU A 57 -6.96 2.66 2.42
N SER A 58 -5.65 2.77 2.66
CA SER A 58 -5.10 3.54 3.77
C SER A 58 -5.57 5.01 3.77
N ARG A 59 -5.64 5.65 2.59
CA ARG A 59 -6.18 7.01 2.46
C ARG A 59 -7.66 7.08 2.81
N MET A 60 -8.46 6.09 2.40
CA MET A 60 -9.89 6.04 2.76
C MET A 60 -10.08 5.85 4.26
N TRP A 61 -9.30 4.98 4.89
CA TRP A 61 -9.32 4.79 6.34
C TRP A 61 -8.95 6.07 7.10
N MET A 62 -7.94 6.80 6.62
CA MET A 62 -7.56 8.08 7.23
C MET A 62 -8.68 9.12 7.14
N LEU A 63 -9.36 9.22 5.98
CA LEU A 63 -10.51 10.12 5.82
C LEU A 63 -11.69 9.71 6.70
N ALA A 64 -11.97 8.41 6.81
CA ALA A 64 -13.01 7.89 7.69
C ALA A 64 -12.71 8.22 9.16
N LEU A 65 -11.46 8.09 9.60
CA LEU A 65 -11.04 8.43 10.95
C LEU A 65 -11.24 9.93 11.25
N ILE A 66 -10.87 10.81 10.31
CA ILE A 66 -11.05 12.26 10.46
C ILE A 66 -12.55 12.60 10.53
N SER A 67 -13.37 12.01 9.65
CA SER A 67 -14.83 12.20 9.67
C SER A 67 -15.44 11.77 11.00
N ALA A 68 -15.02 10.61 11.53
CA ALA A 68 -15.47 10.12 12.83
C ALA A 68 -15.08 11.08 13.97
N LEU A 69 -13.85 11.59 13.98
CA LEU A 69 -13.41 12.59 14.95
C LEU A 69 -14.23 13.88 14.88
N THR A 70 -14.57 14.33 13.67
CA THR A 70 -15.33 15.57 13.46
C THR A 70 -16.79 15.43 13.92
N SER A 71 -17.38 14.24 13.74
CA SER A 71 -18.71 13.96 14.29
C SER A 71 -18.68 13.95 15.82
N PHE A 72 -17.62 13.41 16.42
CA PHE A 72 -17.46 13.37 17.86
C PHE A 72 -17.24 14.76 18.49
N SER A 73 -16.48 15.63 17.82
CA SER A 73 -16.22 16.99 18.31
C SER A 73 -17.49 17.85 18.39
N SER A 74 -18.46 17.65 17.50
CA SER A 74 -19.75 18.36 17.54
C SER A 74 -20.54 18.05 18.82
N ALA A 75 -20.54 16.80 19.27
CA ALA A 75 -21.20 16.40 20.53
C ALA A 75 -20.47 16.95 21.77
N ILE A 76 -19.13 16.98 21.75
CA ILE A 76 -18.32 17.53 22.84
C ILE A 76 -18.56 19.03 22.99
N ILE A 77 -18.57 19.79 21.88
CA ILE A 77 -18.82 21.24 21.90
C ILE A 77 -20.21 21.53 22.47
N ALA A 78 -21.22 20.75 22.10
CA ALA A 78 -22.57 20.88 22.65
C ALA A 78 -22.61 20.62 24.16
N LEU A 79 -21.93 19.59 24.64
CA LEU A 79 -21.83 19.30 26.08
C LEU A 79 -21.08 20.38 26.86
N ILE A 80 -19.97 20.87 26.33
CA ILE A 80 -19.21 21.97 26.94
C ILE A 80 -20.07 23.23 27.00
N ALA A 81 -20.76 23.58 25.91
CA ALA A 81 -21.62 24.76 25.85
C ALA A 81 -22.82 24.70 26.81
N VAL A 82 -23.32 23.51 27.13
CA VAL A 82 -24.37 23.33 28.16
C VAL A 82 -23.76 23.39 29.57
N ALA A 83 -22.56 22.85 29.78
CA ALA A 83 -21.92 22.82 31.08
C ALA A 83 -21.33 24.18 31.53
N THR A 84 -20.97 25.06 30.60
CA THR A 84 -20.48 26.42 30.90
C THR A 84 -21.57 27.50 30.88
N LYS A 85 -22.83 27.10 30.67
CA LYS A 85 -24.01 27.99 30.76
C LYS A 85 -24.70 27.85 32.11
#